data_AF-A0A1B6JUF0-F1
#
_entry.id   AF-A0A1B6JUF0-F1
#
_cell.length_a   1.000
_cell.length_b   1.000
_cell.length_c   1.000
_cell.angle_alpha   90.00
_cell.angle_beta   90.00
_cell.angle_gamma   90.00
#
_symmetry.space_group_name_H-M   'P 1'
#
loop_
_entity.id
_entity.type
_entity.pdbx_description
1 polymer ?
#
loop_
_entity_poly.entity_id
_entity_poly.type
_entity_poly.pdbx_seq_one_letter_code
_entity_poly.pdbx_strand_id
1 'polypeptide(L)'
;LLDPETRSHTINELSPFTTYNVNVSAIPSDHTYRPPTRITVTTQMAAPQPMVKPDFYGVVSGEEIQVILPQASEEYGPINTYYLCVVPEDKMNMHKNPDQFQLDELVTNSKSNKNDRVPYIAAKFPQRNIPYTFHLSPWS
;
A
#
# COMPACT_ATOMS: atom_id res chain seq x y z
N LEU A 1 -12.35 -28.46 19.69
CA LEU A 1 -11.33 -29.47 20.05
C LEU A 1 -11.09 -30.29 18.81
N LEU A 2 -9.82 -30.53 18.42
CA LEU A 2 -9.52 -31.36 17.24
C LEU A 2 -9.74 -32.84 17.57
N ASP A 3 -10.00 -33.66 16.54
CA ASP A 3 -10.10 -35.11 16.67
C ASP A 3 -8.73 -35.70 17.09
N PRO A 4 -8.67 -36.72 17.98
CA PRO A 4 -7.43 -37.34 18.44
C PRO A 4 -6.48 -37.83 17.34
N GLU A 5 -7.00 -38.22 16.17
CA GLU A 5 -6.19 -38.70 15.04
C GLU A 5 -5.73 -37.55 14.11
N THR A 6 -6.11 -36.30 14.40
CA THR A 6 -5.76 -35.13 13.58
C THR A 6 -4.27 -34.82 13.68
N ARG A 7 -3.54 -35.01 12.57
CA ARG A 7 -2.11 -34.67 12.47
C ARG A 7 -1.83 -33.32 11.81
N SER A 8 -2.83 -32.70 11.20
CA SER A 8 -2.71 -31.41 10.53
C SER A 8 -3.99 -30.59 10.68
N HIS A 9 -3.83 -29.28 10.80
CA HIS A 9 -4.94 -28.33 10.85
C HIS A 9 -4.52 -27.04 10.16
N THR A 10 -5.44 -26.45 9.40
CA THR A 10 -5.22 -25.19 8.69
C THR A 10 -6.03 -24.09 9.36
N ILE A 11 -5.36 -23.01 9.73
CA ILE A 11 -6.00 -21.80 10.26
C ILE A 11 -6.13 -20.81 9.10
N ASN A 12 -7.36 -20.45 8.76
CA ASN A 12 -7.67 -19.50 7.69
C ASN A 12 -7.98 -18.11 8.28
N GLU A 13 -8.16 -17.12 7.39
CA GLU A 13 -8.63 -15.77 7.76
C GLU A 13 -7.70 -15.02 8.74
N LEU A 14 -6.41 -15.33 8.67
CA LEU A 14 -5.39 -14.59 9.41
C LEU A 14 -5.09 -13.25 8.73
N SER A 15 -4.82 -12.22 9.55
CA SER A 15 -4.40 -10.91 9.06
C SER A 15 -3.11 -11.04 8.25
N PRO A 16 -2.98 -10.35 7.11
CA PRO A 16 -1.73 -10.29 6.36
C PRO A 16 -0.61 -9.68 7.19
N PHE A 17 0.64 -10.03 6.85
CA PHE A 17 1.85 -9.50 7.48
C PHE A 17 1.82 -9.45 9.01
N THR A 18 1.15 -10.42 9.63
CA THR A 18 0.93 -10.46 11.09
C THR A 18 1.63 -11.68 11.68
N THR A 19 2.33 -11.47 12.79
CA THR A 19 3.03 -12.54 13.49
C THR A 19 2.14 -13.15 14.57
N TYR A 20 1.79 -14.42 14.39
CA TYR A 20 0.98 -15.21 15.31
C TYR A 20 1.85 -16.14 16.14
N ASN A 21 1.48 -16.27 17.41
CA ASN A 21 2.04 -17.27 18.32
C ASN A 21 1.02 -18.39 18.50
N VAL A 22 1.36 -19.57 17.99
CA VAL A 22 0.50 -20.75 18.07
C VAL A 22 1.03 -21.66 19.16
N ASN A 23 0.19 -21.93 20.16
CA ASN A 23 0.49 -22.88 21.23
C ASN A 23 -0.13 -24.24 20.90
N VAL A 24 0.70 -25.27 20.88
CA VAL A 24 0.28 -26.66 20.64
C VAL A 24 0.50 -27.46 21.92
N SER A 25 -0.57 -27.97 22.49
CA SER A 25 -0.55 -28.85 23.67
C SER A 25 -1.23 -30.17 23.35
N ALA A 26 -0.69 -31.27 23.86
CA ALA A 26 -1.33 -32.57 23.85
C ALA A 26 -1.84 -32.90 25.26
N ILE A 27 -3.08 -33.36 25.37
CA ILE A 27 -3.64 -33.91 26.61
C ILE A 27 -3.49 -35.44 26.51
N PRO A 28 -2.54 -36.06 27.24
CA PRO A 28 -2.42 -37.51 27.26
C PRO A 28 -3.58 -38.16 28.02
N SER A 29 -3.86 -39.43 27.73
CA SER A 29 -4.96 -40.20 28.32
C SER A 29 -4.83 -40.41 29.83
N ASP A 30 -3.62 -40.28 30.37
CA ASP A 30 -3.32 -40.36 31.81
C ASP A 30 -3.44 -39.00 32.52
N HIS A 31 -3.93 -37.96 31.84
CA HIS A 31 -4.06 -36.59 32.32
C HIS A 31 -2.76 -35.96 32.84
N THR A 32 -1.61 -36.53 32.51
CA THR A 32 -0.32 -35.97 32.89
C THR A 32 -0.07 -34.66 32.15
N TYR A 33 0.47 -33.67 32.86
CA TYR A 33 0.79 -32.38 32.25
C TYR A 33 1.95 -32.53 31.26
N ARG A 34 1.79 -31.96 30.06
CA ARG A 34 2.86 -31.77 29.09
C ARG A 34 2.97 -30.29 28.74
N PRO A 35 4.18 -29.72 28.69
CA PRO A 35 4.35 -28.31 28.34
C PRO A 35 3.90 -28.08 26.89
N PRO A 36 3.22 -26.95 26.60
CA PRO A 36 2.88 -26.60 25.23
C PRO A 36 4.14 -26.25 24.44
N THR A 37 4.17 -26.67 23.18
CA THR A 37 5.16 -26.19 22.21
C THR A 37 4.63 -24.91 21.58
N ARG A 38 5.45 -23.85 21.55
CA ARG A 38 5.12 -22.58 20.90
C ARG A 38 5.78 -22.52 19.52
N ILE A 39 4.99 -22.16 18.52
CA ILE A 39 5.46 -21.89 17.16
C ILE A 39 5.15 -20.43 16.85
N THR A 40 6.11 -19.72 16.27
CA THR A 40 5.92 -18.35 15.78
C THR A 40 5.86 -18.39 14.26
N VAL A 41 4.77 -17.85 13.70
CA VAL A 41 4.53 -17.85 12.26
C VAL A 41 4.12 -16.44 11.84
N THR A 42 4.72 -15.94 10.76
CA THR A 42 4.33 -14.67 10.13
C THR A 42 3.61 -14.97 8.83
N THR A 43 2.42 -14.42 8.66
CA THR A 43 1.63 -14.56 7.43
C THR A 43 2.26 -13.79 6.26
N GLN A 44 1.86 -14.16 5.03
CA GLN A 44 2.34 -13.47 3.83
C GLN A 44 1.84 -12.02 3.76
N MET A 45 2.56 -11.17 3.04
CA MET A 45 2.11 -9.83 2.70
C MET A 45 0.93 -9.88 1.73
N ALA A 46 0.06 -8.87 1.80
CA ALA A 46 -1.01 -8.66 0.81
C ALA A 46 -0.80 -7.32 0.09
N ALA A 47 -1.57 -7.08 -0.98
CA ALA A 47 -1.56 -5.78 -1.63
C ALA A 47 -1.99 -4.69 -0.63
N PRO A 48 -1.33 -3.52 -0.60
CA PRO A 48 -1.73 -2.41 0.27
C PRO A 48 -3.19 -2.04 0.08
N GLN A 49 -3.79 -1.48 1.13
CA GLN A 49 -5.14 -0.92 1.04
C GLN A 49 -5.17 0.25 0.03
N PRO A 50 -6.32 0.51 -0.63
CA PRO A 50 -6.47 1.65 -1.51
C PRO A 50 -6.04 2.95 -0.83
N MET A 51 -5.24 3.77 -1.53
CA MET A 51 -4.83 5.05 -1.01
C MET A 51 -6.01 6.02 -0.94
N VAL A 52 -6.04 6.83 0.11
CA VAL A 52 -6.89 8.03 0.13
C VAL A 52 -6.36 9.01 -0.93
N LYS A 53 -7.25 9.65 -1.67
CA LYS A 53 -6.85 10.65 -2.67
C LYS A 53 -6.15 11.84 -2.01
N PRO A 54 -5.15 12.48 -2.66
CA PRO A 54 -4.63 13.75 -2.21
C PRO A 54 -5.74 14.80 -2.10
N ASP A 55 -5.60 15.71 -1.14
CA ASP A 55 -6.53 16.83 -0.96
C ASP A 55 -5.89 18.15 -1.39
N PHE A 56 -6.72 19.08 -1.86
CA PHE A 56 -6.27 20.41 -2.29
C PHE A 56 -6.17 21.32 -1.06
N TYR A 57 -4.98 21.89 -0.85
CA TYR A 57 -4.77 22.85 0.24
C TYR A 57 -5.04 24.29 -0.20
N GLY A 58 -4.50 24.70 -1.35
CA GLY A 58 -4.62 26.08 -1.84
C GLY A 58 -3.75 26.38 -3.05
N VAL A 59 -3.94 27.56 -3.63
CA VAL A 59 -3.04 28.12 -4.65
C VAL A 59 -2.06 29.08 -3.97
N VAL A 60 -0.76 28.83 -4.14
CA VAL A 60 0.32 29.70 -3.71
C VAL A 60 0.76 30.56 -4.88
N SER A 61 0.80 31.88 -4.67
CA SER A 61 1.31 32.86 -5.65
C SER A 61 0.62 32.87 -7.03
N GLY A 62 -0.58 32.30 -7.16
CA GLY A 62 -1.40 32.32 -8.38
C GLY A 62 -1.09 31.23 -9.40
N GLU A 63 0.03 30.52 -9.27
CA GLU A 63 0.46 29.49 -10.22
C GLU A 63 0.81 28.15 -9.56
N GLU A 64 1.22 28.11 -8.30
CA GLU A 64 1.57 26.84 -7.64
C GLU A 64 0.38 26.27 -6.87
N ILE A 65 0.14 24.97 -7.00
CA ILE A 65 -0.90 24.27 -6.24
C ILE A 65 -0.24 23.55 -5.08
N GLN A 66 -0.72 23.79 -3.86
CA GLN A 66 -0.30 23.02 -2.69
C GLN A 66 -1.31 21.90 -2.44
N VAL A 67 -0.81 20.66 -2.33
CA VAL A 67 -1.61 19.47 -2.04
C VAL A 67 -1.19 18.82 -0.73
N ILE A 68 -2.15 18.21 -0.03
CA ILE A 68 -1.90 17.34 1.12
C ILE A 68 -1.74 15.91 0.61
N LEU A 69 -0.65 15.26 1.02
CA LEU A 69 -0.35 13.88 0.64
C LEU A 69 -0.65 12.92 1.80
N PRO A 70 -1.67 12.06 1.69
CA PRO A 70 -1.94 11.05 2.71
C PRO A 70 -0.92 9.91 2.63
N GLN A 71 -0.59 9.34 3.79
CA GLN A 71 0.18 8.10 3.89
C GLN A 71 -0.76 6.89 3.76
N ALA A 72 -0.30 5.84 3.09
CA ALA A 72 -1.00 4.58 2.99
C ALA A 72 -0.88 3.80 4.31
N SER A 73 -1.87 2.94 4.58
CA SER A 73 -1.78 1.98 5.69
C SER A 73 -0.69 0.94 5.41
N GLU A 74 0.10 0.61 6.43
CA GLU A 74 1.11 -0.46 6.39
C GLU A 74 0.62 -1.76 7.04
N GLU A 75 -0.68 -1.86 7.33
CA GLU A 75 -1.29 -3.03 7.98
C GLU A 75 -1.06 -4.33 7.21
N TYR A 76 -1.01 -4.26 5.87
CA TYR A 76 -0.82 -5.42 4.99
C TYR A 76 0.62 -5.63 4.53
N GLY A 77 1.54 -4.79 5.01
CA GLY A 77 2.95 -4.81 4.65
C GLY A 77 3.55 -3.40 4.58
N PRO A 78 4.89 -3.29 4.63
CA PRO A 78 5.58 -2.01 4.56
C PRO A 78 5.42 -1.38 3.17
N ILE A 79 5.24 -0.06 3.14
CA ILE A 79 5.22 0.72 1.90
C ILE A 79 6.66 1.10 1.56
N ASN A 80 7.05 0.89 0.30
CA ASN A 80 8.39 1.24 -0.14
C ASN A 80 8.47 2.65 -0.74
N THR A 81 7.49 3.03 -1.55
CA THR A 81 7.57 4.23 -2.39
C THR A 81 6.20 4.78 -2.72
N TYR A 82 6.10 6.11 -2.72
CA TYR A 82 4.97 6.88 -3.20
C TYR A 82 5.28 7.51 -4.55
N TYR A 83 4.31 7.43 -5.47
CA TYR A 83 4.32 8.14 -6.75
C TYR A 83 3.19 9.17 -6.75
N LEU A 84 3.52 10.43 -7.01
CA LEU A 84 2.54 11.48 -7.22
C LEU A 84 2.33 11.65 -8.73
N CYS A 85 1.18 11.21 -9.21
CA CYS A 85 0.82 11.24 -10.62
C CYS A 85 -0.13 12.40 -10.90
N VAL A 86 0.15 13.16 -11.95
CA VAL A 86 -0.71 14.25 -12.43
C VAL A 86 -1.38 13.78 -13.72
N VAL A 87 -2.71 13.87 -13.74
CA VAL A 87 -3.53 13.52 -14.90
C VAL A 87 -4.22 14.81 -15.36
N PRO A 88 -3.75 15.45 -16.43
CA PRO A 88 -4.41 16.63 -16.99
C PRO A 88 -5.84 16.30 -17.43
N GLU A 89 -6.76 17.21 -17.15
CA GLU A 89 -8.15 17.11 -17.62
C GLU A 89 -8.18 17.33 -19.13
N ASP A 90 -8.29 16.23 -19.89
CA ASP A 90 -8.41 16.23 -21.35
C ASP A 90 -9.49 15.22 -21.76
N LYS A 91 -10.14 15.42 -22.92
CA LYS A 91 -11.19 14.54 -23.45
C LYS A 91 -10.73 13.09 -23.59
N MET A 92 -9.43 12.87 -23.78
CA MET A 92 -8.80 11.55 -23.86
C MET A 92 -8.63 10.87 -22.49
N ASN A 93 -8.57 11.65 -21.41
CA ASN A 93 -8.35 11.17 -20.03
C ASN A 93 -9.64 11.21 -19.17
N MET A 94 -10.71 11.89 -19.62
CA MET A 94 -11.97 12.06 -18.88
C MET A 94 -12.64 10.76 -18.41
N HIS A 95 -12.33 9.62 -19.04
CA HIS A 95 -12.92 8.32 -18.70
C HIS A 95 -11.98 7.41 -17.90
N LYS A 96 -10.76 7.88 -17.57
CA LYS A 96 -9.74 7.08 -16.88
C LYS A 96 -9.45 7.65 -15.50
N ASN A 97 -9.47 6.79 -14.50
CA ASN A 97 -9.00 7.14 -13.17
C ASN A 97 -7.46 7.04 -13.10
N PRO A 98 -6.80 7.81 -12.21
CA PRO A 98 -5.34 7.78 -12.07
C PRO A 98 -4.74 6.39 -11.79
N ASP A 99 -5.49 5.51 -11.11
CA ASP A 99 -5.11 4.13 -10.78
C ASP A 99 -5.19 3.16 -11.98
N GLN A 100 -5.79 3.57 -13.09
CA GLN A 100 -5.89 2.78 -14.33
C GLN A 100 -4.70 2.98 -15.26
N PHE A 101 -3.79 3.92 -14.96
CA PHE A 101 -2.59 4.15 -15.75
C PHE A 101 -1.47 3.20 -15.32
N GLN A 102 -0.82 2.58 -16.29
CA GLN A 102 0.32 1.71 -16.01
C GLN A 102 1.54 2.54 -15.60
N LEU A 103 2.28 2.08 -14.58
CA LEU A 103 3.45 2.80 -14.09
C LEU A 103 4.50 3.02 -15.19
N ASP A 104 4.71 2.03 -16.06
CA ASP A 104 5.67 2.13 -17.16
C ASP A 104 5.30 3.21 -18.19
N GLU A 105 4.00 3.40 -18.44
CA GLU A 105 3.48 4.48 -19.28
C GLU A 105 3.77 5.85 -18.63
N LEU A 106 3.46 5.99 -17.34
CA LEU A 106 3.67 7.23 -16.60
C LEU A 106 5.16 7.60 -16.47
N VAL A 107 6.04 6.60 -16.27
CA VAL A 107 7.51 6.78 -16.25
C VAL A 107 8.05 7.18 -17.62
N THR A 108 7.44 6.70 -18.69
CA THR A 108 7.83 7.08 -20.06
C THR A 108 7.38 8.51 -20.35
N ASN A 109 6.15 8.86 -19.99
CA ASN A 109 5.59 10.20 -20.17
C ASN A 109 6.37 11.26 -19.37
N SER A 110 6.78 10.95 -18.14
CA SER A 110 7.57 11.88 -17.31
C SER A 110 8.97 12.19 -17.86
N LYS A 111 9.47 11.42 -18.83
CA LYS A 111 10.75 11.65 -19.51
C LYS A 111 10.60 12.32 -20.87
N SER A 112 9.37 12.53 -21.33
CA SER A 112 9.07 13.01 -22.67
C SER A 112 8.84 14.52 -22.65
N ASN A 113 9.55 15.29 -23.47
CA ASN A 113 9.30 16.72 -23.67
C ASN A 113 8.02 17.00 -24.50
N LYS A 114 7.05 16.06 -24.54
CA LYS A 114 5.89 16.13 -25.43
C LYS A 114 4.62 16.47 -24.63
N ASN A 115 4.05 17.64 -24.96
CA ASN A 115 2.71 18.15 -24.65
C ASN A 115 2.22 17.94 -23.22
N ASP A 116 1.93 19.04 -22.52
CA ASP A 116 1.45 19.15 -21.13
C ASP A 116 0.08 18.51 -20.84
N ARG A 117 -0.40 17.62 -21.71
CA ARG A 117 -1.70 16.96 -21.65
C ARG A 117 -1.62 15.45 -21.44
N VAL A 118 -0.42 14.88 -21.37
CA VAL A 118 -0.24 13.46 -21.06
C VAL A 118 -0.12 13.25 -19.54
N PRO A 119 -0.67 12.16 -18.98
CA PRO A 119 -0.47 11.80 -17.58
C PRO A 119 1.01 11.52 -17.28
N TYR A 120 1.53 12.03 -16.16
CA TYR A 120 2.95 11.89 -15.81
C TYR A 120 3.19 11.77 -14.29
N ILE A 121 4.39 11.35 -13.91
CA ILE A 121 4.85 11.33 -12.51
C ILE A 121 5.48 12.69 -12.19
N ALA A 122 4.82 13.47 -11.33
CA ALA A 122 5.32 14.77 -10.86
C ALA A 122 6.37 14.61 -9.75
N ALA A 123 6.23 13.59 -8.90
CA ALA A 123 7.20 13.34 -7.83
C ALA A 123 7.23 11.87 -7.39
N LYS A 124 8.35 11.47 -6.79
CA LYS A 124 8.58 10.15 -6.20
C LYS A 124 9.21 10.32 -4.82
N PHE A 125 8.62 9.68 -3.81
CA PHE A 125 9.13 9.73 -2.43
C PHE A 125 9.35 8.33 -1.87
N PRO A 126 10.47 8.06 -1.16
CA PRO A 126 10.55 6.87 -0.32
C PRO A 126 9.60 7.02 0.89
N GLN A 127 9.10 5.91 1.43
CA GLN A 127 8.11 5.92 2.52
C GLN A 127 8.51 6.79 3.72
N ARG A 128 9.77 6.73 4.15
CA ARG A 128 10.32 7.56 5.23
C ARG A 128 10.41 9.07 4.95
N ASN A 129 10.31 9.52 3.69
CA ASN A 129 10.51 10.92 3.31
C ASN A 129 9.36 11.50 2.46
N ILE A 130 8.15 10.93 2.53
CA ILE A 130 7.00 11.59 1.91
C ILE A 130 6.64 12.84 2.72
N PRO A 131 6.57 14.03 2.10
CA PRO A 131 6.18 15.24 2.82
C PRO A 131 4.67 15.26 3.07
N TYR A 132 4.24 15.93 4.14
CA TYR A 132 2.81 16.12 4.42
C TYR A 132 2.13 16.98 3.36
N THR A 133 2.84 17.98 2.82
CA THR A 133 2.38 18.81 1.71
C THR A 133 3.39 18.85 0.58
N PHE A 134 2.92 18.98 -0.65
CA PHE A 134 3.77 19.13 -1.83
C PHE A 134 3.29 20.28 -2.71
N HIS A 135 4.25 21.03 -3.26
CA HIS A 135 3.99 22.12 -4.19
C HIS A 135 4.09 21.59 -5.62
N LEU A 136 2.98 21.66 -6.34
CA LEU A 136 2.87 21.33 -7.75
C LEU A 136 2.98 22.63 -8.56
N SER A 137 4.11 22.82 -9.23
CA SER A 137 4.26 23.86 -10.25
C SER A 137 3.71 23.33 -11.58
N PRO A 138 2.75 24.02 -12.23
CA PRO A 138 2.07 23.52 -13.42
C PRO A 138 2.96 23.47 -14.68
N TRP A 139 4.20 23.98 -14.63
CA TRP A 139 5.14 23.95 -15.74
C TRP A 139 6.57 23.78 -15.19
N SER A 140 7.28 22.74 -15.64
CA SER A 140 8.73 22.55 -15.44
C SER A 140 9.40 22.24 -16.78
#